data_AF-A0A669CTI1-F1
#
_entry.id   AF-A0A669CTI1-F1
#
_cell.length_a   1.000
_cell.length_b   1.000
_cell.length_c   1.000
_cell.angle_alpha   90.00
_cell.angle_beta   90.00
_cell.angle_gamma   90.00
#
_symmetry.space_group_name_H-M   'P 1'
#
loop_
_entity.id
_entity.type
_entity.pdbx_description
1 polymer ?
#
loop_
_entity_poly.entity_id
_entity_poly.type
_entity_poly.pdbx_seq_one_letter_code
_entity_poly.pdbx_strand_id
1 'polypeptide(L)'
;MECRVLSIQSHVVRGYVGNKSATFPLQVLGFEVDSINSVQFSNHTGYAHWKGQVLTAEELNVLYEGIKLNNVNHYDYILTGYSRDISFLETVVDIIKELKKANPSLVYVCDPVMGDQGAMYVPENLLPVYKNKVVPLADILTPNQFEAELLTGRKINTEEDAIEVMDLLHKMGPETVVLTSTDLPSKQGDQFLVALGSQKISKVSDGTNTDQKICMDIPKVDAVFVGTGDLFAAMMLAWTHHHPKDLKTACEKTVSVMHHVIKRTITYANEMAGPGKRPTPAQLELRMVQSKADIENPTIVVEAKVLQKSSQ
;
A
#
# COMPACT_ATOMS: atom_id res chain seq x y z
N MET A 1 20.00 13.78 -3.89
CA MET A 1 20.33 12.92 -2.75
C MET A 1 19.63 11.60 -3.00
N GLU A 2 20.35 10.50 -2.80
CA GLU A 2 19.82 9.14 -2.88
C GLU A 2 18.73 8.97 -1.81
N CYS A 3 17.59 8.35 -2.13
CA CYS A 3 16.48 8.14 -1.21
C CYS A 3 16.36 6.66 -0.86
N ARG A 4 16.52 6.32 0.43
CA ARG A 4 16.61 4.93 0.89
C ARG A 4 15.34 4.48 1.61
N VAL A 5 14.82 3.32 1.20
CA VAL A 5 13.59 2.70 1.70
C VAL A 5 13.93 1.40 2.42
N LEU A 6 13.52 1.27 3.69
CA LEU A 6 13.46 -0.02 4.37
C LEU A 6 12.09 -0.66 4.16
N SER A 7 12.02 -1.71 3.34
CA SER A 7 10.77 -2.44 3.06
C SER A 7 10.70 -3.76 3.83
N ILE A 8 9.73 -3.89 4.75
CA ILE A 8 9.52 -5.08 5.57
C ILE A 8 8.18 -5.73 5.18
N GLN A 9 8.23 -6.74 4.32
CA GLN A 9 7.06 -7.40 3.74
C GLN A 9 7.34 -8.87 3.41
N SER A 10 6.33 -9.58 2.91
CA SER A 10 6.48 -10.95 2.43
C SER A 10 7.39 -11.07 1.19
N HIS A 11 7.96 -12.25 0.95
CA HIS A 11 8.67 -12.58 -0.29
C HIS A 11 8.23 -13.95 -0.83
N VAL A 12 8.18 -14.05 -2.16
CA VAL A 12 7.83 -15.29 -2.88
C VAL A 12 8.84 -15.62 -3.98
N VAL A 13 9.17 -16.90 -4.11
CA VAL A 13 10.05 -17.39 -5.19
C VAL A 13 9.39 -17.15 -6.55
N ARG A 14 8.14 -17.56 -6.73
CA ARG A 14 7.34 -17.32 -7.94
C ARG A 14 6.20 -16.33 -7.66
N GLY A 15 5.98 -15.42 -8.60
CA GLY A 15 4.91 -14.43 -8.55
C GLY A 15 5.34 -13.07 -8.04
N TYR A 16 4.38 -12.16 -7.87
CA TYR A 16 4.62 -10.78 -7.42
C TYR A 16 3.65 -10.37 -6.30
N VAL A 17 4.10 -10.54 -5.06
CA VAL A 17 3.44 -10.05 -3.83
C VAL A 17 4.52 -9.58 -2.83
N GLY A 18 4.13 -8.79 -1.83
CA GLY A 18 5.01 -8.21 -0.83
C GLY A 18 6.20 -7.44 -1.43
N ASN A 19 7.40 -7.66 -0.88
CA ASN A 19 8.64 -7.06 -1.36
C ASN A 19 8.88 -7.33 -2.84
N LYS A 20 8.48 -8.50 -3.36
CA LYS A 20 8.66 -8.77 -4.80
C LYS A 20 7.77 -7.89 -5.69
N SER A 21 6.62 -7.45 -5.17
CA SER A 21 5.75 -6.49 -5.85
C SER A 21 6.19 -5.04 -5.64
N ALA A 22 6.80 -4.72 -4.49
CA ALA A 22 7.20 -3.36 -4.12
C ALA A 22 8.61 -2.95 -4.60
N THR A 23 9.59 -3.85 -4.52
CA THR A 23 11.02 -3.53 -4.73
C THR A 23 11.32 -3.14 -6.18
N PHE A 24 10.87 -3.92 -7.16
CA PHE A 24 11.15 -3.61 -8.57
C PHE A 24 10.59 -2.24 -9.00
N PRO A 25 9.32 -1.91 -8.71
CA PRO A 25 8.78 -0.59 -9.03
C PRO A 25 9.55 0.58 -8.38
N LEU A 26 9.93 0.45 -7.11
CA LEU A 26 10.71 1.47 -6.42
C LEU A 26 12.12 1.63 -7.03
N GLN A 27 12.79 0.52 -7.35
CA GLN A 27 14.12 0.55 -7.97
C GLN A 27 14.11 1.19 -9.35
N VAL A 28 13.11 0.90 -10.19
CA VAL A 28 13.02 1.53 -11.52
C VAL A 28 12.69 3.03 -11.44
N LEU A 29 12.08 3.47 -10.33
CA LEU A 29 11.85 4.88 -10.01
C LEU A 29 13.03 5.56 -9.27
N GLY A 30 14.14 4.83 -9.07
CA GLY A 30 15.40 5.39 -8.55
C GLY A 30 15.52 5.43 -7.03
N PHE A 31 14.70 4.68 -6.30
CA PHE A 31 14.86 4.48 -4.86
C PHE A 31 15.86 3.36 -4.58
N GLU A 32 16.65 3.53 -3.53
CA GLU A 32 17.49 2.47 -2.97
C GLU A 32 16.67 1.69 -1.94
N VAL A 33 16.53 0.38 -2.17
CA VAL A 33 15.57 -0.43 -1.42
C VAL A 33 16.27 -1.55 -0.67
N ASP A 34 16.30 -1.43 0.66
CA ASP A 34 16.73 -2.49 1.54
C ASP A 34 15.50 -3.30 1.98
N SER A 35 15.50 -4.60 1.71
CA SER A 35 14.33 -5.47 1.90
C SER A 35 14.56 -6.47 3.02
N ILE A 36 13.71 -6.45 4.04
CA ILE A 36 13.59 -7.54 5.02
C ILE A 36 12.36 -8.38 4.66
N ASN A 37 12.60 -9.66 4.39
CA ASN A 37 11.55 -10.59 3.98
C ASN A 37 10.93 -11.27 5.20
N SER A 38 9.72 -10.87 5.59
CA SER A 38 8.99 -11.41 6.75
C SER A 38 8.61 -12.87 6.57
N VAL A 39 8.45 -13.32 5.33
CA VAL A 39 8.30 -14.73 4.96
C VAL A 39 9.03 -14.99 3.65
N GLN A 40 9.41 -16.24 3.42
CA GLN A 40 9.87 -16.71 2.12
C GLN A 40 9.06 -17.94 1.71
N PHE A 41 8.08 -17.74 0.83
CA PHE A 41 7.25 -18.83 0.31
C PHE A 41 7.58 -19.16 -1.14
N SER A 42 7.15 -20.34 -1.59
CA SER A 42 7.24 -20.76 -3.00
C SER A 42 6.47 -19.82 -3.92
N ASN A 43 5.31 -19.33 -3.47
CA ASN A 43 4.30 -18.56 -4.18
C ASN A 43 3.29 -18.00 -3.17
N HIS A 44 2.40 -17.10 -3.60
CA HIS A 44 1.36 -16.55 -2.74
C HIS A 44 0.29 -17.61 -2.39
N THR A 45 -0.44 -17.39 -1.30
CA THR A 45 -1.41 -18.35 -0.73
C THR A 45 -2.68 -18.55 -1.55
N GLY A 46 -2.85 -17.81 -2.66
CA GLY A 46 -3.94 -18.00 -3.62
C GLY A 46 -3.73 -19.20 -4.55
N TYR A 47 -2.55 -19.83 -4.52
CA TYR A 47 -2.31 -21.12 -5.17
C TYR A 47 -2.86 -22.27 -4.33
N ALA A 48 -3.22 -23.38 -4.98
CA ALA A 48 -3.67 -24.60 -4.31
C ALA A 48 -2.64 -25.18 -3.32
N HIS A 49 -1.35 -24.97 -3.59
CA HIS A 49 -0.25 -25.40 -2.73
C HIS A 49 0.80 -24.29 -2.61
N TRP A 50 1.32 -24.15 -1.39
CA TRP A 50 2.43 -23.28 -1.05
C TRP A 50 3.23 -23.89 0.11
N LYS A 51 4.52 -23.57 0.17
CA LYS A 51 5.45 -23.99 1.24
C LYS A 51 6.46 -22.87 1.48
N GLY A 52 7.06 -22.84 2.67
CA GLY A 52 8.24 -22.03 2.94
C GLY A 52 8.38 -21.69 4.41
N GLN A 53 9.11 -20.62 4.69
CA GLN A 53 9.55 -20.22 6.02
C GLN A 53 8.96 -18.87 6.41
N VAL A 54 8.82 -18.64 7.73
CA VAL A 54 8.35 -17.40 8.33
C VAL A 54 9.47 -16.87 9.22
N LEU A 55 9.82 -15.60 9.08
CA LEU A 55 10.79 -14.91 9.91
C LEU A 55 10.16 -14.58 11.26
N THR A 56 10.80 -15.00 12.33
CA THR A 56 10.38 -14.69 13.70
C THR A 56 10.81 -13.28 14.13
N ALA A 57 10.26 -12.79 15.23
CA ALA A 57 10.68 -11.52 15.83
C ALA A 57 12.18 -11.51 16.23
N GLU A 58 12.69 -12.64 16.73
CA GLU A 58 14.11 -12.77 17.08
C GLU A 58 15.00 -12.66 15.84
N GLU A 59 14.65 -13.36 14.77
CA GLU A 59 15.41 -13.31 13.51
C GLU A 59 15.32 -11.93 12.84
N LEU A 60 14.18 -11.23 12.94
CA LEU A 60 14.07 -9.84 12.52
C LEU A 60 15.06 -8.94 13.29
N ASN A 61 15.14 -9.09 14.62
CA ASN A 61 16.09 -8.36 15.45
C ASN A 61 17.54 -8.67 15.08
N VAL A 62 17.88 -9.92 14.73
CA VAL A 62 19.22 -10.28 14.26
C VAL A 62 19.59 -9.49 12.99
N LEU A 63 18.68 -9.39 12.03
CA LEU A 63 18.91 -8.62 10.80
C LEU A 63 19.05 -7.11 11.09
N TYR A 64 18.15 -6.56 11.91
CA TYR A 64 18.17 -5.14 12.26
C TYR A 64 19.42 -4.76 13.07
N GLU A 65 19.82 -5.60 14.03
CA GLU A 65 21.06 -5.39 14.78
C GLU A 65 22.29 -5.45 13.85
N GLY A 66 22.28 -6.35 12.86
CA GLY A 66 23.34 -6.43 11.86
C GLY A 66 23.53 -5.11 11.09
N ILE A 67 22.46 -4.46 10.64
CA ILE A 67 22.56 -3.15 9.96
C ILE A 67 22.94 -2.01 10.94
N LYS A 68 22.50 -2.10 12.20
CA LYS A 68 22.80 -1.13 13.25
C LYS A 68 24.28 -1.16 13.66
N LEU A 69 24.85 -2.34 13.84
CA LEU A 69 26.28 -2.52 14.16
C LEU A 69 27.20 -1.98 13.07
N ASN A 70 26.74 -2.00 11.82
CA ASN A 70 27.45 -1.41 10.69
C ASN A 70 27.17 0.08 10.48
N ASN A 71 26.32 0.71 11.32
CA ASN A 71 25.91 2.10 11.20
C ASN A 71 25.31 2.44 9.82
N VAL A 72 24.56 1.50 9.23
CA VAL A 72 23.86 1.66 7.95
C VAL A 72 22.34 1.62 8.11
N ASN A 73 21.84 1.84 9.32
CA ASN A 73 20.41 1.92 9.62
C ASN A 73 19.84 3.35 9.43
N HIS A 74 20.23 4.03 8.35
CA HIS A 74 19.77 5.38 8.01
C HIS A 74 18.82 5.30 6.82
N TYR A 75 17.56 5.69 7.02
CA TYR A 75 16.49 5.56 6.02
C TYR A 75 15.69 6.85 5.89
N ASP A 76 15.16 7.08 4.69
CA ASP A 76 14.22 8.17 4.39
C ASP A 76 12.78 7.68 4.46
N TYR A 77 12.56 6.42 4.10
CA TYR A 77 11.25 5.79 4.13
C TYR A 77 11.29 4.42 4.80
N ILE A 78 10.17 4.07 5.41
CA ILE A 78 9.84 2.68 5.77
C ILE A 78 8.57 2.30 5.03
N LEU A 79 8.52 1.09 4.48
CA LEU A 79 7.33 0.51 3.86
C LEU A 79 7.02 -0.83 4.53
N THR A 80 5.81 -0.98 5.06
CA THR A 80 5.33 -2.26 5.61
C THR A 80 4.01 -2.68 4.98
N GLY A 81 3.82 -3.99 4.88
CA GLY A 81 2.57 -4.60 4.43
C GLY A 81 2.24 -5.84 5.26
N TYR A 82 1.91 -6.94 4.59
CA TYR A 82 1.50 -8.20 5.23
C TYR A 82 2.37 -8.63 6.42
N SER A 83 1.72 -8.77 7.58
CA SER A 83 2.25 -9.39 8.79
C SER A 83 1.21 -10.36 9.38
N ARG A 84 1.67 -11.44 10.01
CA ARG A 84 0.81 -12.50 10.57
C ARG A 84 1.09 -12.83 12.03
N ASP A 85 2.06 -12.16 12.64
CA ASP A 85 2.53 -12.45 13.99
C ASP A 85 2.63 -11.17 14.81
N ILE A 86 2.10 -11.20 16.04
CA ILE A 86 2.07 -10.04 16.93
C ILE A 86 3.48 -9.64 17.31
N SER A 87 4.32 -10.59 17.74
CA SER A 87 5.66 -10.28 18.22
C SER A 87 6.53 -9.68 17.12
N PHE A 88 6.36 -10.15 15.88
CA PHE A 88 6.97 -9.59 14.70
C PHE A 88 6.50 -8.15 14.48
N LEU A 89 5.18 -7.90 14.49
CA LEU A 89 4.63 -6.56 14.26
C LEU A 89 5.04 -5.57 15.37
N GLU A 90 5.12 -6.02 16.62
CA GLU A 90 5.61 -5.22 17.75
C GLU A 90 7.10 -4.88 17.60
N THR A 91 7.91 -5.83 17.12
CA THR A 91 9.32 -5.57 16.82
C THR A 91 9.49 -4.55 15.68
N VAL A 92 8.66 -4.65 14.64
CA VAL A 92 8.62 -3.65 13.55
C VAL A 92 8.29 -2.25 14.10
N VAL A 93 7.32 -2.15 15.02
CA VAL A 93 6.97 -0.89 15.71
C VAL A 93 8.18 -0.30 16.44
N ASP A 94 8.96 -1.11 17.14
CA ASP A 94 10.13 -0.63 17.88
C ASP A 94 11.25 -0.15 16.94
N ILE A 95 11.47 -0.86 15.82
CA ILE A 95 12.38 -0.43 14.75
C ILE A 95 11.95 0.93 14.19
N ILE A 96 10.67 1.10 13.84
CA ILE A 96 10.14 2.36 13.30
C ILE A 96 10.36 3.52 14.28
N LYS A 97 10.09 3.32 15.57
CA LYS A 97 10.32 4.34 16.60
C LYS A 97 11.78 4.73 16.72
N GLU A 98 12.69 3.76 16.69
CA GLU A 98 14.13 4.02 16.73
C GLU A 98 14.57 4.84 15.50
N LEU A 99 14.13 4.43 14.31
CA LEU A 99 14.49 5.09 13.06
C LEU A 99 13.90 6.51 12.96
N LYS A 100 12.64 6.74 13.37
CA LYS A 100 12.03 8.08 13.45
C LYS A 100 12.72 8.97 14.49
N LYS A 101 13.24 8.41 15.59
CA LYS A 101 14.03 9.16 16.57
C LYS A 101 15.36 9.62 15.98
N ALA A 102 16.00 8.79 15.14
CA ALA A 102 17.24 9.12 14.46
C ALA A 102 17.02 10.10 13.29
N ASN A 103 15.94 9.94 12.53
CA ASN A 103 15.52 10.81 11.45
C ASN A 103 14.04 11.23 11.63
N PRO A 104 13.77 12.39 12.25
CA PRO A 104 12.40 12.89 12.42
C PRO A 104 11.66 13.19 11.11
N SER A 105 12.37 13.28 9.98
CA SER A 105 11.78 13.47 8.64
C SER A 105 11.49 12.14 7.93
N LEU A 106 11.79 10.99 8.55
CA LEU A 106 11.48 9.67 7.99
C LEU A 106 9.97 9.51 7.81
N VAL A 107 9.58 9.06 6.62
CA VAL A 107 8.19 8.80 6.25
C VAL A 107 7.90 7.30 6.31
N TYR A 108 6.92 6.92 7.11
CA TYR A 108 6.43 5.56 7.23
C TYR A 108 5.14 5.38 6.41
N VAL A 109 5.22 4.55 5.37
CA VAL A 109 4.10 4.09 4.56
C VAL A 109 3.64 2.73 5.06
N CYS A 110 2.39 2.66 5.51
CA CYS A 110 1.77 1.45 6.05
C CYS A 110 0.61 1.00 5.17
N ASP A 111 0.72 -0.21 4.63
CA ASP A 111 -0.42 -0.99 4.15
C ASP A 111 -0.90 -1.91 5.29
N PRO A 112 -2.03 -1.60 5.96
CA PRO A 112 -2.48 -2.32 7.15
C PRO A 112 -3.20 -3.63 6.80
N VAL A 113 -2.51 -4.51 6.05
CA VAL A 113 -3.06 -5.74 5.48
C VAL A 113 -3.65 -6.62 6.59
N MET A 114 -4.97 -6.73 6.59
CA MET A 114 -5.71 -7.55 7.56
C MET A 114 -6.73 -8.46 6.89
N GLY A 115 -7.33 -8.04 5.79
CA GLY A 115 -8.39 -8.80 5.13
C GLY A 115 -9.10 -8.02 4.06
N ASP A 116 -10.04 -8.67 3.40
CA ASP A 116 -10.86 -8.09 2.35
C ASP A 116 -12.20 -8.85 2.28
N GLN A 117 -13.22 -8.24 1.67
CA GLN A 117 -14.56 -8.82 1.47
C GLN A 117 -15.22 -9.33 2.76
N GLY A 118 -15.04 -8.63 3.87
CA GLY A 118 -15.70 -8.94 5.14
C GLY A 118 -15.01 -10.00 6.00
N ALA A 119 -13.85 -10.51 5.59
CA ALA A 119 -13.12 -11.53 6.34
C ALA A 119 -11.64 -11.16 6.54
N MET A 120 -11.12 -11.40 7.74
CA MET A 120 -9.68 -11.27 8.01
C MET A 120 -8.92 -12.47 7.43
N TYR A 121 -7.77 -12.19 6.83
CA TYR A 121 -6.80 -13.19 6.34
C TYR A 121 -5.63 -13.39 7.32
N VAL A 122 -5.57 -12.55 8.35
CA VAL A 122 -4.58 -12.58 9.42
C VAL A 122 -5.26 -12.79 10.77
N PRO A 123 -4.53 -13.22 11.82
CA PRO A 123 -5.09 -13.36 13.17
C PRO A 123 -5.77 -12.07 13.68
N GLU A 124 -6.98 -12.18 14.23
CA GLU A 124 -7.78 -11.04 14.72
C GLU A 124 -7.06 -10.21 15.80
N ASN A 125 -6.18 -10.85 16.55
CA ASN A 125 -5.39 -10.22 17.61
C ASN A 125 -4.31 -9.24 17.08
N LEU A 126 -4.11 -9.13 15.77
CA LEU A 126 -3.29 -8.07 15.16
C LEU A 126 -4.01 -6.72 15.08
N LEU A 127 -5.34 -6.69 15.04
CA LEU A 127 -6.10 -5.43 14.92
C LEU A 127 -5.78 -4.44 16.05
N PRO A 128 -5.73 -4.84 17.34
CA PRO A 128 -5.31 -3.94 18.42
C PRO A 128 -3.89 -3.41 18.25
N VAL A 129 -2.96 -4.19 17.68
CA VAL A 129 -1.58 -3.77 17.44
C VAL A 129 -1.54 -2.72 16.34
N TYR A 130 -2.22 -2.98 15.21
CA TYR A 130 -2.34 -2.00 14.14
C TYR A 130 -2.94 -0.69 14.65
N LYS A 131 -4.10 -0.78 15.31
CA LYS A 131 -4.85 0.39 15.80
C LYS A 131 -4.08 1.23 16.81
N ASN A 132 -3.42 0.60 17.77
CA ASN A 132 -2.84 1.30 18.93
C ASN A 132 -1.35 1.57 18.82
N LYS A 133 -0.62 0.87 17.94
CA LYS A 133 0.84 0.95 17.85
C LYS A 133 1.36 1.28 16.45
N VAL A 134 0.74 0.76 15.39
CA VAL A 134 1.23 0.94 14.02
C VAL A 134 0.68 2.20 13.38
N VAL A 135 -0.66 2.35 13.31
CA VAL A 135 -1.31 3.52 12.69
C VAL A 135 -0.84 4.84 13.33
N PRO A 136 -0.64 4.94 14.66
CA PRO A 136 -0.10 6.16 15.26
C PRO A 136 1.30 6.57 14.83
N LEU A 137 2.07 5.66 14.21
CA LEU A 137 3.39 5.96 13.67
C LEU A 137 3.38 6.20 12.16
N ALA A 138 2.32 5.80 11.45
CA ALA A 138 2.23 5.91 10.00
C ALA A 138 2.03 7.37 9.58
N ASP A 139 2.70 7.78 8.51
CA ASP A 139 2.50 9.09 7.87
C ASP A 139 1.58 8.95 6.65
N ILE A 140 1.67 7.79 5.95
CA ILE A 140 0.81 7.42 4.82
C ILE A 140 0.18 6.06 5.12
N LEU A 141 -1.15 5.98 5.02
CA LEU A 141 -1.93 4.76 5.25
C LEU A 141 -2.74 4.41 3.99
N THR A 142 -2.68 3.15 3.53
CA THR A 142 -3.38 2.69 2.32
C THR A 142 -4.34 1.52 2.59
N PRO A 143 -5.35 1.67 3.47
CA PRO A 143 -6.27 0.57 3.75
C PRO A 143 -7.27 0.39 2.59
N ASN A 144 -7.79 -0.82 2.42
CA ASN A 144 -9.06 -1.00 1.72
C ASN A 144 -10.26 -0.59 2.62
N GLN A 145 -11.49 -0.59 2.09
CA GLN A 145 -12.68 -0.26 2.89
C GLN A 145 -12.79 -1.13 4.16
N PHE A 146 -12.69 -2.45 4.03
CA PHE A 146 -12.86 -3.37 5.16
C PHE A 146 -11.86 -3.06 6.29
N GLU A 147 -10.59 -2.83 5.95
CA GLU A 147 -9.54 -2.50 6.89
C GLU A 147 -9.77 -1.14 7.56
N ALA A 148 -10.20 -0.13 6.80
CA ALA A 148 -10.55 1.19 7.33
C ALA A 148 -11.72 1.11 8.32
N GLU A 149 -12.73 0.29 8.02
CA GLU A 149 -13.85 0.02 8.92
C GLU A 149 -13.41 -0.68 10.20
N LEU A 150 -12.49 -1.66 10.11
CA LEU A 150 -11.95 -2.35 11.29
C LEU A 150 -11.15 -1.40 12.20
N LEU A 151 -10.27 -0.57 11.62
CA LEU A 151 -9.44 0.36 12.37
C LEU A 151 -10.30 1.40 13.11
N THR A 152 -11.29 1.96 12.43
CA THR A 152 -12.12 3.04 12.98
C THR A 152 -13.34 2.55 13.77
N GLY A 153 -13.79 1.31 13.52
CA GLY A 153 -15.05 0.79 14.07
C GLY A 153 -16.29 1.45 13.46
N ARG A 154 -16.18 2.09 12.28
CA ARG A 154 -17.25 2.78 11.58
C ARG A 154 -17.46 2.14 10.20
N LYS A 155 -18.72 1.92 9.82
CA LYS A 155 -19.08 1.40 8.49
C LYS A 155 -19.08 2.50 7.45
N ILE A 156 -18.73 2.16 6.21
CA ILE A 156 -18.76 3.04 5.05
C ILE A 156 -19.88 2.60 4.12
N ASN A 157 -20.97 3.38 4.06
CA ASN A 157 -22.07 3.14 3.12
C ASN A 157 -22.25 4.30 2.13
N THR A 158 -21.68 5.46 2.41
CA THR A 158 -21.72 6.65 1.55
C THR A 158 -20.34 7.29 1.35
N GLU A 159 -20.23 8.23 0.41
CA GLU A 159 -19.03 9.04 0.20
C GLU A 159 -18.71 9.88 1.46
N GLU A 160 -19.74 10.38 2.13
CA GLU A 160 -19.62 11.12 3.39
C GLU A 160 -19.07 10.24 4.52
N ASP A 161 -19.55 8.99 4.66
CA ASP A 161 -19.01 8.04 5.63
C ASP A 161 -17.51 7.80 5.39
N ALA A 162 -17.11 7.64 4.11
CA ALA A 162 -15.71 7.44 3.74
C ALA A 162 -14.84 8.64 4.12
N ILE A 163 -15.33 9.87 3.92
CA ILE A 163 -14.66 11.10 4.35
C ILE A 163 -14.52 11.13 5.87
N GLU A 164 -15.58 10.82 6.62
CA GLU A 164 -15.54 10.76 8.08
C GLU A 164 -14.54 9.71 8.59
N VAL A 165 -14.50 8.54 7.96
CA VAL A 165 -13.54 7.48 8.28
C VAL A 165 -12.10 7.92 8.03
N MET A 166 -11.81 8.58 6.91
CA MET A 166 -10.48 9.16 6.67
C MET A 166 -10.14 10.22 7.72
N ASP A 167 -11.10 11.06 8.14
CA ASP A 167 -10.89 12.03 9.21
C ASP A 167 -10.62 11.41 10.58
N LEU A 168 -11.23 10.26 10.89
CA LEU A 168 -10.91 9.47 12.08
C LEU A 168 -9.51 8.87 11.99
N LEU A 169 -9.13 8.32 10.83
CA LEU A 169 -7.79 7.79 10.60
C LEU A 169 -6.72 8.88 10.74
N HIS A 170 -6.97 10.09 10.22
CA HIS A 170 -6.08 11.23 10.43
C HIS A 170 -5.87 11.57 11.92
N LYS A 171 -6.93 11.47 12.74
CA LYS A 171 -6.81 11.69 14.20
C LYS A 171 -6.01 10.60 14.90
N MET A 172 -5.84 9.44 14.27
CA MET A 172 -5.03 8.35 14.80
C MET A 172 -3.54 8.53 14.54
N GLY A 173 -3.14 9.31 13.53
CA GLY A 173 -1.72 9.50 13.16
C GLY A 173 -1.49 10.04 11.74
N PRO A 174 -1.84 9.28 10.68
CA PRO A 174 -1.38 9.57 9.32
C PRO A 174 -1.89 10.89 8.76
N GLU A 175 -1.00 11.65 8.12
CA GLU A 175 -1.33 12.87 7.39
C GLU A 175 -1.94 12.57 6.03
N THR A 176 -1.60 11.43 5.43
CA THR A 176 -2.16 10.96 4.15
C THR A 176 -2.86 9.62 4.33
N VAL A 177 -4.12 9.56 3.92
CA VAL A 177 -4.94 8.34 3.94
C VAL A 177 -5.51 8.11 2.56
N VAL A 178 -5.37 6.91 2.02
CA VAL A 178 -5.95 6.52 0.73
C VAL A 178 -6.74 5.23 0.89
N LEU A 179 -8.07 5.33 0.82
CA LEU A 179 -8.94 4.18 0.69
C LEU A 179 -8.77 3.59 -0.72
N THR A 180 -7.99 2.51 -0.83
CA THR A 180 -7.53 1.97 -2.13
C THR A 180 -8.69 1.49 -3.00
N SER A 181 -9.75 0.99 -2.37
CA SER A 181 -10.99 0.55 -3.00
C SER A 181 -12.13 0.52 -1.98
N THR A 182 -13.32 0.89 -2.45
CA THR A 182 -14.57 0.84 -1.69
C THR A 182 -15.67 0.18 -2.53
N ASP A 183 -16.68 -0.36 -1.86
CA ASP A 183 -17.92 -0.90 -2.44
C ASP A 183 -18.97 0.20 -2.71
N LEU A 184 -18.58 1.47 -2.58
CA LEU A 184 -19.45 2.59 -2.89
C LEU A 184 -19.87 2.57 -4.37
N PRO A 185 -21.12 2.92 -4.69
CA PRO A 185 -21.57 2.98 -6.06
C PRO A 185 -20.85 4.10 -6.81
N SER A 186 -20.22 3.75 -7.95
CA SER A 186 -19.64 4.75 -8.84
C SER A 186 -20.71 5.47 -9.65
N LYS A 187 -20.52 6.77 -9.85
CA LYS A 187 -21.35 7.58 -10.76
C LYS A 187 -21.18 7.18 -12.24
N GLN A 188 -20.15 6.39 -12.57
CA GLN A 188 -19.88 5.87 -13.92
C GLN A 188 -20.48 4.47 -14.14
N GLY A 189 -21.11 3.88 -13.12
CA GLY A 189 -21.79 2.57 -13.17
C GLY A 189 -21.00 1.44 -12.51
N ASP A 190 -21.64 0.28 -12.40
CA ASP A 190 -21.17 -0.85 -11.57
C ASP A 190 -19.83 -1.47 -12.02
N GLN A 191 -19.38 -1.15 -13.24
CA GLN A 191 -18.09 -1.55 -13.80
C GLN A 191 -16.91 -0.75 -13.23
N PHE A 192 -17.16 0.19 -12.31
CA PHE A 192 -16.13 0.99 -11.67
C PHE A 192 -16.15 0.75 -10.15
N LEU A 193 -14.95 0.78 -9.56
CA LEU A 193 -14.74 0.82 -8.11
C LEU A 193 -14.36 2.25 -7.72
N VAL A 194 -14.70 2.66 -6.50
CA VAL A 194 -14.42 4.02 -6.01
C VAL A 194 -13.22 3.97 -5.07
N ALA A 195 -12.20 4.78 -5.34
CA ALA A 195 -11.08 5.04 -4.44
C ALA A 195 -11.14 6.48 -3.94
N LEU A 196 -10.77 6.70 -2.69
CA LEU A 196 -10.75 8.03 -2.07
C LEU A 196 -9.39 8.32 -1.46
N GLY A 197 -8.95 9.57 -1.53
CA GLY A 197 -7.72 10.02 -0.90
C GLY A 197 -7.93 11.31 -0.12
N SER A 198 -7.25 11.44 1.01
CA SER A 198 -7.23 12.63 1.83
C SER A 198 -5.80 12.90 2.33
N GLN A 199 -5.31 14.12 2.12
CA GLN A 199 -4.02 14.59 2.63
C GLN A 199 -4.23 15.88 3.42
N LYS A 200 -3.72 15.90 4.65
CA LYS A 200 -3.67 17.09 5.51
C LYS A 200 -2.28 17.69 5.45
N ILE A 201 -2.15 18.90 4.90
CA ILE A 201 -0.87 19.60 4.83
C ILE A 201 -0.87 20.69 5.91
N SER A 202 -0.14 20.44 7.00
CA SER A 202 0.09 21.44 8.03
C SER A 202 1.18 22.42 7.57
N LYS A 203 0.82 23.66 7.21
CA LYS A 203 1.81 24.72 7.00
C LYS A 203 2.23 25.32 8.34
N VAL A 204 3.54 25.30 8.62
CA VAL A 204 4.14 25.89 9.83
C VAL A 204 4.09 27.43 9.82
N SER A 205 3.96 28.09 8.66
CA SER A 205 4.17 29.54 8.54
C SER A 205 2.90 30.42 8.43
N ASP A 206 1.79 29.91 7.90
CA ASP A 206 0.66 30.78 7.48
C ASP A 206 -0.68 30.43 8.15
N GLY A 207 -0.70 29.45 9.08
CA GLY A 207 -1.89 29.06 9.87
C GLY A 207 -3.06 28.48 9.07
N THR A 208 -2.92 28.33 7.75
CA THR A 208 -3.94 27.75 6.87
C THR A 208 -3.59 26.29 6.56
N ASN A 209 -4.41 25.38 7.06
CA ASN A 209 -4.36 23.97 6.68
C ASN A 209 -4.95 23.82 5.27
N THR A 210 -4.17 23.30 4.33
CA THR A 210 -4.69 22.91 3.03
C THR A 210 -4.96 21.41 3.07
N ASP A 211 -6.23 21.07 3.22
CA ASP A 211 -6.70 19.69 3.09
C ASP A 211 -7.04 19.44 1.62
N GLN A 212 -6.50 18.35 1.06
CA GLN A 212 -6.88 17.88 -0.27
C GLN A 212 -7.63 16.57 -0.13
N LYS A 213 -8.90 16.55 -0.55
CA LYS A 213 -9.71 15.34 -0.64
C LYS A 213 -10.05 15.05 -2.09
N ILE A 214 -9.83 13.82 -2.53
CA ILE A 214 -10.05 13.38 -3.91
C ILE A 214 -10.86 12.09 -3.97
N CYS A 215 -11.54 11.88 -5.09
CA CYS A 215 -12.27 10.67 -5.44
C CYS A 215 -11.90 10.24 -6.86
N MET A 216 -11.75 8.94 -7.08
CA MET A 216 -11.41 8.35 -8.36
C MET A 216 -12.36 7.19 -8.67
N ASP A 217 -12.89 7.17 -9.89
CA ASP A 217 -13.61 6.04 -10.45
C ASP A 217 -12.62 5.17 -11.24
N ILE A 218 -12.36 3.94 -10.78
CA ILE A 218 -11.35 3.05 -11.37
C ILE A 218 -12.08 1.88 -12.07
N PRO A 219 -11.79 1.58 -13.35
CA PRO A 219 -12.40 0.44 -14.04
C PRO A 219 -12.10 -0.88 -13.32
N LYS A 220 -13.13 -1.64 -13.00
CA LYS A 220 -13.01 -3.01 -12.47
C LYS A 220 -12.51 -3.94 -13.56
N VAL A 221 -11.79 -4.96 -13.12
CA VAL A 221 -11.39 -6.09 -13.95
C VAL A 221 -11.96 -7.34 -13.32
N ASP A 222 -12.68 -8.16 -14.10
CA ASP A 222 -13.33 -9.39 -13.63
C ASP A 222 -12.31 -10.52 -13.41
N ALA A 223 -11.41 -10.31 -12.46
CA ALA A 223 -10.42 -11.26 -11.99
C ALA A 223 -9.93 -10.86 -10.59
N VAL A 224 -9.49 -11.85 -9.81
CA VAL A 224 -8.89 -11.63 -8.50
C VAL A 224 -7.38 -11.63 -8.67
N PHE A 225 -6.76 -10.48 -8.38
CA PHE A 225 -5.32 -10.32 -8.39
C PHE A 225 -4.79 -10.34 -6.96
N VAL A 226 -3.56 -10.82 -6.78
CA VAL A 226 -2.84 -10.77 -5.50
C VAL A 226 -1.59 -9.93 -5.71
N GLY A 227 -1.22 -9.13 -4.70
CA GLY A 227 -0.05 -8.24 -4.75
C GLY A 227 -0.30 -6.84 -5.31
N THR A 228 -1.56 -6.52 -5.63
CA THR A 228 -1.97 -5.20 -6.09
C THR A 228 -1.91 -4.14 -5.00
N GLY A 229 -2.27 -4.48 -3.75
CA GLY A 229 -2.11 -3.60 -2.58
C GLY A 229 -0.64 -3.25 -2.34
N ASP A 230 0.24 -4.25 -2.35
CA ASP A 230 1.69 -4.06 -2.19
C ASP A 230 2.28 -3.12 -3.27
N LEU A 231 1.87 -3.31 -4.53
CA LEU A 231 2.27 -2.43 -5.63
C LEU A 231 1.71 -1.02 -5.44
N PHE A 232 0.44 -0.90 -5.03
CA PHE A 232 -0.22 0.38 -4.80
C PHE A 232 0.51 1.18 -3.72
N ALA A 233 0.82 0.57 -2.57
CA ALA A 233 1.54 1.22 -1.47
C ALA A 233 2.95 1.67 -1.90
N ALA A 234 3.67 0.85 -2.67
CA ALA A 234 4.98 1.20 -3.22
C ALA A 234 4.90 2.39 -4.20
N MET A 235 3.87 2.43 -5.06
CA MET A 235 3.64 3.55 -5.98
C MET A 235 3.19 4.82 -5.26
N MET A 236 2.36 4.69 -4.22
CA MET A 236 2.01 5.83 -3.36
C MET A 236 3.24 6.42 -2.70
N LEU A 237 4.15 5.60 -2.18
CA LEU A 237 5.44 6.06 -1.63
C LEU A 237 6.19 6.89 -2.67
N ALA A 238 6.42 6.33 -3.86
CA ALA A 238 7.21 6.99 -4.89
C ALA A 238 6.56 8.29 -5.40
N TRP A 239 5.27 8.27 -5.70
CA TRP A 239 4.62 9.43 -6.29
C TRP A 239 4.32 10.54 -5.28
N THR A 240 4.08 10.21 -4.01
CA THR A 240 4.00 11.25 -2.97
C THR A 240 5.37 11.84 -2.65
N HIS A 241 6.46 11.09 -2.78
CA HIS A 241 7.82 11.66 -2.72
C HIS A 241 8.04 12.71 -3.82
N HIS A 242 7.65 12.42 -5.06
CA HIS A 242 7.78 13.36 -6.18
C HIS A 242 6.75 14.50 -6.15
N HIS A 243 5.59 14.29 -5.52
CA HIS A 243 4.48 15.23 -5.45
C HIS A 243 3.97 15.41 -4.01
N PRO A 244 4.80 15.92 -3.07
CA PRO A 244 4.53 15.86 -1.62
C PRO A 244 3.33 16.69 -1.17
N LYS A 245 2.87 17.63 -2.00
CA LYS A 245 1.73 18.53 -1.71
C LYS A 245 0.62 18.43 -2.75
N ASP A 246 0.66 17.39 -3.57
CA ASP A 246 -0.31 17.18 -4.66
C ASP A 246 -0.72 15.71 -4.70
N LEU A 247 -1.54 15.32 -3.72
CA LEU A 247 -2.13 14.00 -3.61
C LEU A 247 -2.92 13.64 -4.88
N LYS A 248 -3.57 14.62 -5.53
CA LYS A 248 -4.27 14.40 -6.80
C LYS A 248 -3.33 13.78 -7.83
N THR A 249 -2.22 14.46 -8.14
CA THR A 249 -1.25 13.96 -9.12
C THR A 249 -0.61 12.64 -8.68
N ALA A 250 -0.29 12.50 -7.39
CA ALA A 250 0.28 11.27 -6.86
C ALA A 250 -0.65 10.06 -7.07
N CYS A 251 -1.92 10.20 -6.71
CA CYS A 251 -2.92 9.15 -6.87
C CYS A 251 -3.25 8.86 -8.34
N GLU A 252 -3.36 9.88 -9.20
CA GLU A 252 -3.62 9.68 -10.64
C GLU A 252 -2.52 8.85 -11.29
N LYS A 253 -1.25 9.13 -10.95
CA LYS A 253 -0.11 8.33 -11.43
C LYS A 253 -0.15 6.92 -10.88
N THR A 254 -0.30 6.75 -9.56
CA THR A 254 -0.38 5.43 -8.92
C THR A 254 -1.47 4.57 -9.55
N VAL A 255 -2.70 5.08 -9.63
CA VAL A 255 -3.84 4.36 -10.20
C VAL A 255 -3.64 4.07 -11.69
N SER A 256 -2.98 4.97 -12.43
CA SER A 256 -2.66 4.72 -13.83
C SER A 256 -1.64 3.59 -13.99
N VAL A 257 -0.60 3.51 -13.14
CA VAL A 257 0.31 2.34 -13.10
C VAL A 257 -0.50 1.06 -12.85
N MET A 258 -1.38 1.07 -11.84
CA MET A 258 -2.23 -0.07 -11.53
C MET A 258 -3.07 -0.50 -12.74
N HIS A 259 -3.71 0.45 -13.42
CA HIS A 259 -4.50 0.17 -14.61
C HIS A 259 -3.66 -0.53 -15.70
N HIS A 260 -2.50 0.02 -16.03
CA HIS A 260 -1.65 -0.53 -17.10
C HIS A 260 -1.13 -1.93 -16.76
N VAL A 261 -0.67 -2.13 -15.52
CA VAL A 261 -0.18 -3.43 -15.03
C VAL A 261 -1.31 -4.47 -15.04
N ILE A 262 -2.49 -4.14 -14.48
CA ILE A 262 -3.63 -5.06 -14.42
C ILE A 262 -4.14 -5.38 -15.82
N LYS A 263 -4.29 -4.37 -16.69
CA LYS A 263 -4.74 -4.56 -18.08
C LYS A 263 -3.80 -5.49 -18.85
N ARG A 264 -2.48 -5.26 -18.76
CA ARG A 264 -1.48 -6.15 -19.38
C ARG A 264 -1.57 -7.56 -18.81
N THR A 265 -1.78 -7.68 -17.51
CA THR A 265 -1.89 -8.96 -16.81
C THR A 265 -3.11 -9.75 -17.27
N ILE A 266 -4.29 -9.14 -17.30
CA ILE A 266 -5.52 -9.84 -17.70
C ILE A 266 -5.52 -10.21 -19.19
N THR A 267 -4.97 -9.37 -20.07
CA THR A 267 -4.80 -9.71 -21.49
C THR A 267 -3.95 -10.96 -21.65
N TYR A 268 -2.75 -10.98 -21.05
CA TYR A 268 -1.87 -12.14 -21.07
C TYR A 268 -2.53 -13.39 -20.46
N ALA A 269 -3.20 -13.23 -19.31
CA ALA A 269 -3.81 -14.33 -18.59
C ALA A 269 -4.93 -14.99 -19.40
N ASN A 270 -5.77 -14.20 -20.07
CA ASN A 270 -6.84 -14.68 -20.95
C ASN A 270 -6.29 -15.41 -22.19
N GLU A 271 -5.23 -14.87 -22.82
CA GLU A 271 -4.56 -15.53 -23.94
C GLU A 271 -4.01 -16.91 -23.54
N MET A 272 -3.42 -17.01 -22.34
CA MET A 272 -2.87 -18.26 -21.82
C MET A 272 -3.94 -19.26 -21.36
N ALA A 273 -5.07 -18.79 -20.83
CA ALA A 273 -6.19 -19.65 -20.45
C ALA A 273 -6.89 -20.22 -21.69
N GLY A 274 -6.99 -19.42 -22.75
CA GLY A 274 -7.72 -19.74 -23.97
C GLY A 274 -9.22 -19.41 -23.86
N PRO A 275 -9.95 -19.47 -24.99
CA PRO A 275 -11.34 -19.02 -25.07
C PRO A 275 -12.27 -19.71 -24.07
N GLY A 276 -13.08 -18.92 -23.35
CA GLY A 276 -14.11 -19.42 -22.42
C GLY A 276 -13.58 -20.00 -21.11
N LYS A 277 -12.27 -19.96 -20.85
CA LYS A 277 -11.69 -20.43 -19.59
C LYS A 277 -11.30 -19.26 -18.70
N ARG A 278 -11.55 -19.40 -17.40
CA ARG A 278 -11.06 -18.45 -16.39
C ARG A 278 -9.56 -18.67 -16.16
N PRO A 279 -8.73 -17.62 -16.15
CA PRO A 279 -7.32 -17.75 -15.84
C PRO A 279 -7.06 -18.31 -14.45
N THR A 280 -6.00 -19.09 -14.32
CA THR A 280 -5.53 -19.62 -13.03
C THR A 280 -4.76 -18.54 -12.25
N PRO A 281 -4.61 -18.65 -10.91
CA PRO A 281 -3.77 -17.74 -10.13
C PRO A 281 -2.36 -17.61 -10.69
N ALA A 282 -1.79 -18.70 -11.21
CA ALA A 282 -0.47 -18.71 -11.83
C ALA A 282 -0.36 -17.91 -13.13
N GLN A 283 -1.47 -17.75 -13.86
CA GLN A 283 -1.56 -16.95 -15.08
C GLN A 283 -1.88 -15.47 -14.76
N LEU A 284 -2.50 -15.20 -13.62
CA LEU A 284 -2.86 -13.86 -13.12
C LEU A 284 -1.73 -13.17 -12.35
N GLU A 285 -0.55 -13.77 -12.26
CA GLU A 285 0.63 -13.11 -11.70
C GLU A 285 0.92 -11.81 -12.44
N LEU A 286 1.10 -10.72 -11.67
CA LEU A 286 1.28 -9.39 -12.23
C LEU A 286 2.41 -9.37 -13.24
N ARG A 287 2.17 -8.75 -14.40
CA ARG A 287 3.15 -8.60 -15.48
C ARG A 287 4.13 -7.46 -15.18
N MET A 288 4.84 -7.57 -14.06
CA MET A 288 5.63 -6.49 -13.46
C MET A 288 6.76 -6.02 -14.38
N VAL A 289 7.67 -6.93 -14.76
CA VAL A 289 8.82 -6.61 -15.61
C VAL A 289 8.38 -6.06 -16.97
N GLN A 290 7.31 -6.63 -17.54
CA GLN A 290 6.77 -6.18 -18.84
C GLN A 290 6.07 -4.83 -18.75
N SER A 291 5.78 -4.34 -17.54
CA SER A 291 5.15 -3.06 -17.28
C SER A 291 6.15 -1.98 -16.87
N LYS A 292 7.46 -2.24 -16.98
CA LYS A 292 8.52 -1.31 -16.55
C LYS A 292 8.31 0.13 -17.05
N ALA A 293 8.06 0.32 -18.35
CA ALA A 293 7.87 1.65 -18.92
C ALA A 293 6.62 2.37 -18.38
N ASP A 294 5.55 1.63 -18.10
CA ASP A 294 4.33 2.21 -17.51
C ASP A 294 4.51 2.53 -16.03
N ILE A 295 5.40 1.82 -15.33
CA ILE A 295 5.78 2.14 -13.95
C ILE A 295 6.64 3.40 -13.91
N GLU A 296 7.65 3.49 -14.80
CA GLU A 296 8.56 4.63 -14.90
C GLU A 296 7.82 5.93 -15.27
N ASN A 297 6.90 5.87 -16.25
CA ASN A 297 6.16 7.04 -16.73
C ASN A 297 4.74 6.66 -17.19
N PRO A 298 3.79 6.51 -16.27
CA PRO A 298 2.42 6.11 -16.61
C PRO A 298 1.72 7.19 -17.42
N THR A 299 1.10 6.80 -18.54
CA THR A 299 0.09 7.67 -19.17
C THR A 299 -1.13 7.74 -18.26
N ILE A 300 -1.60 8.95 -17.93
CA ILE A 300 -2.76 9.14 -17.05
C ILE A 300 -4.03 8.64 -17.73
N VAL A 301 -4.72 7.69 -17.09
CA VAL A 301 -5.95 7.07 -17.59
C VAL A 301 -7.13 7.17 -16.63
N VAL A 302 -6.89 7.64 -15.41
CA VAL A 302 -7.91 7.94 -14.41
C VAL A 302 -7.70 9.36 -13.93
N GLU A 303 -8.76 10.16 -13.98
CA GLU A 303 -8.75 11.54 -13.47
C GLU A 303 -9.42 11.59 -12.10
N ALA A 304 -8.72 12.18 -11.13
CA ALA A 304 -9.20 12.36 -9.77
C ALA A 304 -10.05 13.64 -9.66
N LYS A 305 -11.26 13.50 -9.10
CA LYS A 305 -12.15 14.62 -8.78
C LYS A 305 -11.80 15.16 -7.41
N VAL A 306 -11.64 16.48 -7.27
CA VAL A 306 -11.44 17.12 -5.97
C VAL A 306 -12.79 17.28 -5.28
N LEU A 307 -12.97 16.67 -4.11
CA LEU A 307 -14.24 16.68 -3.37
C LEU A 307 -14.42 17.97 -2.55
N GLN A 308 -13.34 18.50 -2.01
CA GLN A 308 -13.32 19.78 -1.30
C GLN A 308 -11.99 20.48 -1.60
N LYS A 309 -12.04 21.69 -2.15
CA LYS A 309 -10.98 22.67 -1.89
C LYS A 309 -11.41 23.39 -0.63
N SER A 310 -10.66 23.28 0.46
CA SER A 310 -10.81 24.23 1.56
C SER A 310 -10.62 25.63 0.97
N SER A 311 -11.74 26.32 0.74
CA SER A 311 -11.76 27.75 0.57
C SER A 311 -11.74 28.32 1.98
N GLN A 312 -10.84 29.26 2.19
CA GLN A 312 -10.56 29.95 3.47
C GLN A 312 -11.79 30.22 4.31
#